data_AF-A0A7S3HMV2-F1
#
_entry.id   AF-A0A7S3HMV2-F1
#
_cell.length_a   1.000
_cell.length_b   1.000
_cell.length_c   1.000
_cell.angle_alpha   90.00
_cell.angle_beta   90.00
_cell.angle_gamma   90.00
#
_symmetry.space_group_name_H-M   'P 1'
#
loop_
_entity.id
_entity.type
_entity.pdbx_description
1 polymer ?
#
loop_
_entity_poly.entity_id
_entity_poly.type
_entity_poly.pdbx_seq_one_letter_code
_entity_poly.pdbx_strand_id
1 'polypeptide(L)'
;DKGSVSTVKTTEHKKHPANDAASSLWQTPSSIVASTAPPRSSTESIAVPSARGTYEAKDLEESERERGNAEFKGGNFTAAVKCYTKCLGLKGKNYVAFSNRAMAYLKLKEYARAVVSLCFF
;
A
#
# COMPACT_ATOMS: atom_id res chain seq x y z
N ASP A 1 -59.96 8.08 -3.12
CA ASP A 1 -59.01 7.89 -2.00
C ASP A 1 -57.92 6.93 -2.39
N LYS A 2 -56.66 7.37 -2.57
CA LYS A 2 -55.68 7.84 -1.57
C LYS A 2 -55.11 6.69 -0.73
N GLY A 3 -53.77 6.62 -0.69
CA GLY A 3 -52.97 5.83 0.27
C GLY A 3 -52.32 4.61 -0.37
N SER A 4 -51.06 4.59 -0.83
CA SER A 4 -49.78 5.03 -0.25
C SER A 4 -49.25 4.11 0.85
N VAL A 5 -47.94 3.83 0.72
CA VAL A 5 -46.96 3.38 1.74
C VAL A 5 -47.00 1.90 2.11
N SER A 6 -45.91 1.18 2.40
CA SER A 6 -44.46 1.15 2.09
C SER A 6 -43.90 0.08 3.02
N THR A 7 -42.81 -0.60 2.63
CA THR A 7 -41.83 -1.25 3.54
C THR A 7 -42.37 -2.46 4.34
N VAL A 8 -41.64 -3.53 4.64
CA VAL A 8 -40.35 -3.63 5.33
C VAL A 8 -39.70 -4.99 5.03
N LYS A 9 -38.39 -4.99 4.74
CA LYS A 9 -37.28 -5.93 5.08
C LYS A 9 -37.65 -7.40 5.42
N THR A 10 -36.88 -8.38 4.96
CA THR A 10 -35.74 -8.89 5.76
C THR A 10 -34.77 -9.70 4.89
N THR A 11 -33.50 -9.33 4.99
CA THR A 11 -32.31 -10.04 4.50
C THR A 11 -31.99 -11.20 5.46
N GLU A 12 -31.94 -12.44 4.98
CA GLU A 12 -31.47 -13.57 5.78
C GLU A 12 -29.95 -13.73 5.68
N HIS A 13 -29.32 -13.69 6.84
CA HIS A 13 -27.88 -13.81 7.07
C HIS A 13 -27.40 -15.25 6.85
N LYS A 14 -26.42 -15.47 5.97
CA LYS A 14 -25.63 -16.70 5.95
C LYS A 14 -24.32 -16.50 6.71
N LYS A 15 -24.32 -17.09 7.91
CA LYS A 15 -23.26 -17.19 8.91
C LYS A 15 -22.06 -17.97 8.36
N HIS A 16 -20.86 -17.41 8.42
CA HIS A 16 -19.60 -18.14 8.27
C HIS A 16 -18.94 -18.26 9.65
N PRO A 17 -18.64 -19.47 10.14
CA PRO A 17 -17.93 -19.67 11.40
C PRO A 17 -16.40 -19.59 11.24
N ALA A 18 -15.79 -18.88 12.18
CA ALA A 18 -14.67 -19.28 13.04
C ALA A 18 -13.53 -20.17 12.47
N ASN A 19 -12.35 -19.53 12.46
CA ASN A 19 -10.97 -19.93 12.74
C ASN A 19 -10.60 -21.35 13.25
N ASP A 20 -9.27 -21.55 13.14
CA ASP A 20 -8.37 -22.58 13.70
C ASP A 20 -8.07 -23.75 12.76
N ALA A 21 -6.86 -24.30 12.62
CA ALA A 21 -5.47 -23.93 12.91
C ALA A 21 -4.62 -25.10 12.33
N ALA A 22 -3.32 -24.87 12.10
CA ALA A 22 -2.26 -25.88 11.93
C ALA A 22 -2.30 -26.74 10.65
N SER A 23 -1.22 -27.24 10.05
CA SER A 23 0.23 -27.06 10.10
C SER A 23 0.80 -27.97 9.00
N SER A 24 1.98 -27.64 8.48
CA SER A 24 2.91 -28.55 7.80
C SER A 24 2.55 -29.04 6.38
N LEU A 25 3.33 -28.65 5.38
CA LEU A 25 4.43 -29.48 4.85
C LEU A 25 5.12 -28.74 3.69
N TRP A 26 6.30 -28.26 4.02
CA TRP A 26 7.46 -28.05 3.16
C TRP A 26 7.65 -29.22 2.20
N GLN A 27 7.41 -29.02 0.90
CA GLN A 27 8.07 -29.76 -0.19
C GLN A 27 7.80 -29.11 -1.55
N THR A 28 8.88 -28.66 -2.18
CA THR A 28 9.06 -28.53 -3.64
C THR A 28 10.22 -29.50 -4.00
N PRO A 29 10.49 -29.91 -5.27
CA PRO A 29 10.99 -28.95 -6.25
C PRO A 29 10.80 -29.27 -7.77
N SER A 30 11.16 -28.27 -8.57
CA SER A 30 11.82 -28.35 -9.90
C SER A 30 11.03 -28.73 -11.15
N SER A 31 10.79 -27.71 -11.99
CA SER A 31 10.92 -27.85 -13.45
C SER A 31 11.59 -26.62 -14.06
N ILE A 32 12.93 -26.65 -14.00
CA ILE A 32 13.93 -26.28 -15.02
C ILE A 32 13.48 -25.23 -16.06
N VAL A 33 14.01 -24.01 -15.94
CA VAL A 33 14.31 -23.16 -17.10
C VAL A 33 15.79 -22.79 -17.05
N ALA A 34 16.56 -23.30 -18.01
CA ALA A 34 17.94 -22.90 -18.25
C ALA A 34 17.94 -21.88 -19.40
N SER A 35 18.44 -20.67 -19.17
CA SER A 35 19.01 -19.83 -20.24
C SER A 35 19.90 -18.72 -19.67
N THR A 36 21.19 -19.02 -19.61
CA THR A 36 22.29 -18.23 -20.20
C THR A 36 22.38 -16.71 -19.93
N ALA A 37 23.27 -16.32 -19.00
CA ALA A 37 24.45 -15.43 -19.17
C ALA A 37 24.78 -14.52 -17.95
N PRO A 38 26.06 -14.10 -17.76
CA PRO A 38 26.67 -13.66 -16.47
C PRO A 38 27.05 -12.15 -16.46
N PRO A 39 27.94 -11.63 -15.58
CA PRO A 39 28.09 -11.77 -14.12
C PRO A 39 27.86 -10.40 -13.44
N ARG A 40 27.23 -10.35 -12.26
CA ARG A 40 27.36 -9.16 -11.39
C ARG A 40 28.30 -9.48 -10.26
N SER A 41 29.51 -8.93 -10.42
CA SER A 41 30.51 -8.57 -9.42
C SER A 41 30.20 -8.96 -7.99
N SER A 42 31.11 -9.78 -7.45
CA SER A 42 31.57 -9.82 -6.06
C SER A 42 31.12 -8.62 -5.23
N THR A 43 30.66 -8.84 -4.00
CA THR A 43 31.49 -8.63 -2.79
C THR A 43 30.70 -9.09 -1.55
N GLU A 44 31.38 -9.94 -0.79
CA GLU A 44 31.24 -10.34 0.62
C GLU A 44 30.08 -9.80 1.47
N SER A 45 29.36 -10.76 2.07
CA SER A 45 28.48 -10.55 3.22
C SER A 45 29.28 -10.79 4.50
N ILE A 46 29.80 -9.73 5.12
CA ILE A 46 30.34 -9.79 6.49
C ILE A 46 29.47 -8.96 7.45
N ALA A 47 28.91 -9.67 8.42
CA ALA A 47 28.53 -9.31 9.80
C ALA A 47 27.85 -7.95 10.16
N VAL A 48 26.65 -8.12 10.74
CA VAL A 48 25.90 -7.36 11.79
C VAL A 48 26.75 -6.62 12.86
N PRO A 49 26.28 -5.55 13.58
CA PRO A 49 24.95 -5.46 14.24
C PRO A 49 24.26 -4.06 14.39
N SER A 50 22.95 -4.08 14.70
CA SER A 50 22.22 -3.20 15.64
C SER A 50 22.55 -1.69 15.73
N ALA A 51 22.02 -0.89 14.79
CA ALA A 51 21.69 0.55 14.91
C ALA A 51 21.14 1.19 13.60
N ARG A 52 20.89 0.38 12.55
CA ARG A 52 20.74 0.83 11.15
C ARG A 52 19.33 1.24 10.71
N GLY A 53 18.34 1.22 11.59
CA GLY A 53 16.92 1.32 11.18
C GLY A 53 16.43 2.73 10.81
N THR A 54 17.13 3.80 11.19
CA THR A 54 16.57 5.16 11.12
C THR A 54 17.04 6.00 9.94
N TYR A 55 18.19 5.68 9.34
CA TYR A 55 18.74 6.41 8.20
C TYR A 55 18.20 5.84 6.89
N GLU A 56 18.31 4.53 6.69
CA GLU A 56 17.73 3.81 5.54
C GLU A 56 16.22 4.07 5.38
N ALA A 57 15.46 4.03 6.48
CA ALA A 57 14.01 4.26 6.44
C ALA A 57 13.63 5.74 6.16
N LYS A 58 14.49 6.69 6.54
CA LYS A 58 14.32 8.12 6.20
C LYS A 58 14.53 8.31 4.70
N ASP A 59 15.59 7.75 4.16
CA ASP A 59 15.95 7.90 2.76
C ASP A 59 14.93 7.21 1.84
N LEU A 60 14.39 6.05 2.25
CA LEU A 60 13.32 5.36 1.53
C LEU A 60 12.00 6.14 1.54
N GLU A 61 11.63 6.76 2.67
CA GLU A 61 10.42 7.58 2.75
C GLU A 61 10.50 8.81 1.84
N GLU A 62 11.63 9.51 1.88
CA GLU A 62 11.91 10.68 1.06
C GLU A 62 11.86 10.30 -0.44
N SER A 63 12.49 9.17 -0.79
CA SER A 63 12.50 8.65 -2.15
C SER A 63 11.09 8.30 -2.66
N GLU A 64 10.28 7.61 -1.87
CA GLU A 64 8.89 7.27 -2.25
C GLU A 64 8.01 8.53 -2.35
N ARG A 65 8.23 9.54 -1.48
CA ARG A 65 7.56 10.84 -1.56
C ARG A 65 7.91 11.57 -2.84
N GLU A 66 9.19 11.63 -3.20
CA GLU A 66 9.66 12.28 -4.42
C GLU A 66 9.17 11.56 -5.68
N ARG A 67 9.18 10.22 -5.67
CA ARG A 67 8.58 9.42 -6.73
C ARG A 67 7.10 9.73 -6.91
N GLY A 68 6.35 9.85 -5.81
CA GLY A 68 4.95 10.27 -5.85
C GLY A 68 4.77 11.67 -6.45
N ASN A 69 5.66 12.61 -6.13
CA ASN A 69 5.63 13.96 -6.72
C ASN A 69 5.92 13.94 -8.22
N ALA A 70 6.86 13.10 -8.67
CA ALA A 70 7.17 12.93 -10.10
C ALA A 70 5.97 12.38 -10.87
N GLU A 71 5.33 11.32 -10.36
CA GLU A 71 4.11 10.75 -10.95
C GLU A 71 2.95 11.76 -10.97
N PHE A 72 2.81 12.55 -9.90
CA PHE A 72 1.78 13.60 -9.83
C PHE A 72 2.00 14.67 -10.90
N LYS A 73 3.25 15.11 -11.11
CA LYS A 73 3.59 16.04 -12.19
C LYS A 73 3.39 15.42 -13.59
N GLY A 74 3.61 14.12 -13.72
CA GLY A 74 3.34 13.36 -14.94
C GLY A 74 1.85 13.10 -15.22
N GLY A 75 0.94 13.50 -14.32
CA GLY A 75 -0.50 13.26 -14.45
C GLY A 75 -0.95 11.86 -14.04
N ASN A 76 -0.03 11.00 -13.59
CA ASN A 76 -0.31 9.65 -13.12
C ASN A 76 -0.74 9.67 -11.65
N PHE A 77 -1.90 10.27 -11.38
CA PHE A 77 -2.37 10.49 -10.00
C PHE A 77 -2.61 9.18 -9.22
N THR A 78 -3.01 8.09 -9.90
CA THR A 78 -3.18 6.77 -9.27
C THR A 78 -1.85 6.17 -8.80
N ALA A 79 -0.78 6.31 -9.59
CA ALA A 79 0.56 5.89 -9.21
C ALA A 79 1.12 6.76 -8.07
N ALA A 80 0.88 8.07 -8.12
CA ALA A 80 1.24 9.00 -7.06
C ALA A 80 0.62 8.60 -5.71
N VAL A 81 -0.69 8.29 -5.70
CA VAL A 81 -1.39 7.80 -4.49
C VAL A 81 -0.73 6.56 -3.91
N LYS A 82 -0.31 5.60 -4.75
CA LYS A 82 0.37 4.38 -4.28
C LYS A 82 1.71 4.70 -3.61
N CYS A 83 2.51 5.59 -4.21
CA CYS A 83 3.79 6.01 -3.66
C CYS A 83 3.62 6.73 -2.32
N TYR A 84 2.66 7.68 -2.22
CA TYR A 84 2.36 8.32 -0.94
C TYR A 84 1.84 7.34 0.11
N THR A 85 1.06 6.33 -0.28
CA THR A 85 0.58 5.31 0.65
C THR A 85 1.72 4.46 1.21
N LYS A 86 2.72 4.12 0.37
CA LYS A 86 3.95 3.47 0.85
C LYS A 86 4.75 4.37 1.79
N CYS A 87 4.92 5.64 1.42
CA CYS A 87 5.58 6.66 2.26
C CYS A 87 4.94 6.72 3.66
N LEU A 88 3.61 6.78 3.72
CA LEU A 88 2.84 6.78 4.98
C LEU A 88 2.94 5.45 5.76
N GLY A 89 3.16 4.32 5.07
CA GLY A 89 3.43 3.03 5.71
C GLY A 89 4.83 2.91 6.33
N LEU A 90 5.81 3.64 5.80
CA LEU A 90 7.17 3.71 6.35
C LEU A 90 7.22 4.61 7.58
N LYS A 91 6.70 5.83 7.45
CA LYS A 91 6.51 6.75 8.57
C LYS A 91 5.07 7.22 8.62
N GLY A 92 4.33 6.72 9.62
CA GLY A 92 2.95 7.10 9.88
C GLY A 92 2.73 8.57 10.27
N LYS A 93 3.75 9.44 10.22
CA LYS A 93 3.68 10.85 10.61
C LYS A 93 4.28 11.81 9.57
N ASN A 94 4.06 11.56 8.28
CA ASN A 94 4.42 12.54 7.24
C ASN A 94 3.20 13.36 6.79
N TYR A 95 3.10 14.58 7.34
CA TYR A 95 2.07 15.57 7.03
C TYR A 95 2.00 15.90 5.52
N VAL A 96 3.15 15.98 4.86
CA VAL A 96 3.27 16.33 3.44
C VAL A 96 2.72 15.21 2.56
N ALA A 97 3.02 13.94 2.89
CA ALA A 97 2.53 12.80 2.12
C ALA A 97 1.00 12.66 2.19
N PHE A 98 0.38 12.95 3.34
CA PHE A 98 -1.09 12.99 3.46
C PHE A 98 -1.71 14.08 2.57
N SER A 99 -1.18 15.30 2.63
CA SER A 99 -1.65 16.41 1.81
C SER A 99 -1.51 16.12 0.32
N ASN A 100 -0.34 15.61 -0.10
CA ASN A 100 -0.10 15.27 -1.51
C ASN A 100 -0.97 14.10 -1.99
N ARG A 101 -1.24 13.11 -1.14
CA ARG A 101 -2.20 12.03 -1.44
C ARG A 101 -3.62 12.56 -1.60
N ALA A 102 -4.05 13.47 -0.72
CA ALA A 102 -5.35 14.11 -0.84
C ALA A 102 -5.47 14.90 -2.14
N MET A 103 -4.46 15.69 -2.51
CA MET A 103 -4.42 16.38 -3.80
C MET A 103 -4.52 15.43 -4.99
N ALA A 104 -3.84 14.27 -4.95
CA ALA A 104 -3.94 13.26 -6.00
C ALA A 104 -5.36 12.69 -6.10
N TYR A 105 -6.04 12.44 -4.97
CA TYR A 105 -7.45 12.05 -4.99
C TYR A 105 -8.37 13.15 -5.53
N LEU A 106 -8.11 14.43 -5.23
CA LEU A 106 -8.86 15.54 -5.81
C LEU A 106 -8.73 15.58 -7.34
N LYS A 107 -7.53 15.32 -7.88
CA LYS A 107 -7.30 15.22 -9.33
C LYS A 107 -8.01 14.02 -9.96
N LEU A 108 -8.15 12.92 -9.22
CA LEU A 108 -8.94 11.75 -9.61
C LEU A 108 -10.45 11.91 -9.41
N LYS A 109 -10.90 13.06 -8.87
CA LYS A 109 -12.31 13.31 -8.46
C LYS A 109 -12.82 12.33 -7.39
N GLU A 110 -11.92 11.71 -6.62
CA GLU A 110 -12.24 10.86 -5.47
C GLU A 110 -12.32 11.69 -4.18
N TYR A 111 -13.27 12.61 -4.10
CA TYR A 111 -13.37 13.57 -3.00
C TYR A 111 -13.53 12.92 -1.63
N ALA A 112 -14.30 11.83 -1.53
CA ALA A 112 -14.48 11.10 -0.28
C ALA A 112 -13.14 10.58 0.29
N ARG A 113 -12.27 10.04 -0.56
CA ARG A 113 -10.94 9.56 -0.15
C ARG A 113 -9.98 10.69 0.19
N ALA A 114 -10.11 11.84 -0.49
CA ALA A 114 -9.36 13.04 -0.15
C ALA A 114 -9.70 13.54 1.26
N VAL A 115 -11.00 13.64 1.60
CA VAL A 115 -11.46 14.06 2.92
C VAL A 115 -10.97 13.09 4.01
N VAL A 116 -11.10 11.78 3.79
CA VAL A 116 -10.56 10.77 4.71
C VAL A 116 -9.05 10.95 4.90
N SER A 117 -8.29 11.21 3.84
CA SER A 117 -6.84 11.41 3.95
C SER A 117 -6.44 12.63 4.79
N LEU A 118 -7.30 13.66 4.87
CA LEU A 118 -7.06 14.87 5.66
C LEU A 118 -7.66 14.80 7.07
N CYS A 119 -8.66 13.94 7.29
CA CYS A 119 -9.39 13.88 8.56
C CYS A 119 -8.73 12.96 9.61
N PHE A 120 -7.89 12.02 9.19
CA PHE A 120 -7.31 10.98 10.06
C PHE A 120 -5.94 11.33 10.65
N PHE A 121 -5.59 12.61 10.69
CA PHE A 121 -4.26 13.08 11.08
C PHE A 121 -4.31 14.44 11.75
#